data_AF-A0A7C2J7A5-F1
#
_entry.id   AF-A0A7C2J7A5-F1
#
_cell.length_a   1.000
_cell.length_b   1.000
_cell.length_c   1.000
_cell.angle_alpha   90.00
_cell.angle_beta   90.00
_cell.angle_gamma   90.00
#
_symmetry.space_group_name_H-M   'P 1'
#
loop_
_entity.id
_entity.type
_entity.pdbx_description
1 polymer ?
#
loop_
_entity_poly.entity_id
_entity_poly.type
_entity_poly.pdbx_seq_one_letter_code
_entity_poly.pdbx_strand_id
1 'polypeptide(L)'
;MQEQVNLFNQTTTPPPREAVKRARRQKGPARVSKKSRVIDLFTSGVTDIGEIAARVLTRPSYVATVLQSAGLLNGYFDLYTTTGRDQNLYSRFFRNVLSFRSVEAARESVAQIDRLYKHFERIGDRAGQHHAEVMALTGRNRARWSGKQEEAKIFEEWLFNH
;
A
#
# COMPACT_ATOMS: atom_id res chain seq x y z
N MET A 1 12.39 -18.42 -76.95
CA MET A 1 12.95 -18.92 -75.68
C MET A 1 13.56 -17.73 -74.95
N GLN A 2 13.32 -17.62 -73.64
CA GLN A 2 13.73 -16.58 -72.68
C GLN A 2 12.78 -15.39 -72.47
N GLU A 3 11.81 -15.60 -71.56
CA GLU A 3 11.28 -14.57 -70.67
C GLU A 3 12.26 -14.38 -69.51
N GLN A 4 12.67 -13.14 -69.24
CA GLN A 4 13.24 -12.75 -67.95
C GLN A 4 12.24 -11.89 -67.19
N VAL A 5 11.98 -12.35 -65.97
CA VAL A 5 11.11 -11.81 -64.95
C VAL A 5 11.76 -10.56 -64.35
N ASN A 6 11.05 -9.43 -64.31
CA ASN A 6 11.42 -8.27 -63.49
C ASN A 6 10.44 -8.17 -62.31
N LEU A 7 10.89 -8.72 -61.17
CA LEU A 7 10.31 -8.56 -59.85
C LEU A 7 10.65 -7.15 -59.31
N PHE A 8 9.75 -6.58 -58.50
CA PHE A 8 9.88 -5.36 -57.69
C PHE A 8 9.63 -4.00 -58.36
N ASN A 9 8.36 -3.56 -58.34
CA ASN A 9 7.99 -2.31 -57.66
C ASN A 9 6.46 -2.17 -57.55
N GLN A 10 5.89 -2.63 -56.44
CA GLN A 10 4.60 -2.12 -55.98
C GLN A 10 4.84 -1.41 -54.65
N THR A 11 4.85 -0.09 -54.73
CA THR A 11 4.84 0.84 -53.61
C THR A 11 3.61 0.57 -52.75
N THR A 12 3.82 -0.08 -51.60
CA THR A 12 2.80 -0.14 -50.55
C THR A 12 2.79 1.20 -49.83
N THR A 13 1.87 2.07 -50.22
CA THR A 13 1.60 3.32 -49.50
C THR A 13 1.20 2.97 -48.07
N PRO A 14 1.89 3.46 -47.03
CA PRO A 14 1.50 3.19 -45.65
C PRO A 14 0.11 3.79 -45.40
N PRO A 15 -0.76 3.09 -44.65
CA PRO A 15 -2.14 3.52 -44.46
C PRO A 15 -2.18 4.91 -43.78
N PRO A 16 -3.17 5.75 -44.10
CA PRO A 16 -3.33 7.07 -43.50
C PRO A 16 -3.31 6.99 -41.97
N ARG A 17 -2.65 7.96 -41.30
CA ARG A 17 -2.53 8.03 -39.83
C ARG A 17 -3.88 7.93 -39.08
N GLU A 18 -4.99 8.27 -39.74
CA GLU A 18 -6.34 8.11 -39.20
C GLU A 18 -6.82 6.64 -39.15
N ALA A 19 -6.42 5.80 -40.11
CA ALA A 19 -6.77 4.37 -40.11
C ALA A 19 -6.07 3.63 -38.96
N VAL A 20 -4.83 4.02 -38.64
CA VAL A 20 -4.09 3.50 -37.47
C VAL A 20 -4.71 3.96 -36.14
N LYS A 21 -5.26 5.20 -36.08
CA LYS A 21 -6.01 5.69 -34.92
C LYS A 21 -7.37 5.00 -34.73
N ARG A 22 -8.07 4.66 -35.82
CA ARG A 22 -9.33 3.90 -35.75
C ARG A 22 -9.11 2.44 -35.35
N ALA A 23 -8.05 1.80 -35.82
CA ALA A 23 -7.68 0.43 -35.41
C ALA A 23 -7.30 0.33 -33.92
N ARG A 24 -6.69 1.38 -33.34
CA ARG A 24 -6.37 1.45 -31.90
C ARG A 24 -7.58 1.66 -30.98
N ARG A 25 -8.78 1.87 -31.52
CA ARG A 25 -10.01 2.14 -30.77
C ARG A 25 -10.94 0.93 -30.63
N GLN A 26 -10.50 -0.27 -31.02
CA GLN A 26 -11.16 -1.50 -30.60
C GLN A 26 -10.57 -1.94 -29.26
N LYS A 27 -11.14 -1.40 -28.16
CA LYS A 27 -10.96 -2.00 -26.84
C LYS A 27 -11.52 -3.42 -26.93
N GLY A 28 -10.65 -4.43 -26.91
CA GLY A 28 -11.06 -5.80 -26.56
C GLY A 28 -11.82 -5.78 -25.22
N PRO A 29 -12.60 -6.83 -24.89
CA PRO A 29 -13.44 -6.85 -23.69
C PRO A 29 -12.59 -6.43 -22.49
N ALA A 30 -13.02 -5.35 -21.83
CA ALA A 30 -12.26 -4.75 -20.75
C ALA A 30 -12.00 -5.84 -19.69
N ARG A 31 -10.74 -6.28 -19.56
CA ARG A 31 -10.35 -7.21 -18.49
C ARG A 31 -10.91 -6.66 -17.19
N VAL A 32 -11.81 -7.41 -16.56
CA VAL A 32 -12.43 -7.02 -15.29
C VAL A 32 -11.30 -6.67 -14.33
N SER A 33 -11.32 -5.44 -13.83
CA SER A 33 -10.24 -4.93 -12.99
C SER A 33 -10.16 -5.73 -11.69
N LYS A 34 -8.96 -5.84 -11.09
CA LYS A 34 -8.80 -6.46 -9.77
C LYS A 34 -9.72 -5.80 -8.73
N LYS A 35 -9.88 -4.48 -8.80
CA LYS A 35 -10.78 -3.69 -7.94
C LYS A 35 -12.23 -4.16 -8.07
N SER A 36 -12.73 -4.29 -9.30
CA SER A 36 -14.10 -4.75 -9.56
C SER A 36 -14.31 -6.16 -8.99
N ARG A 37 -13.38 -7.09 -9.25
CA ARG A 37 -13.45 -8.46 -8.73
C ARG A 37 -13.50 -8.52 -7.20
N VAL A 38 -12.78 -7.64 -6.50
CA VAL A 38 -12.84 -7.53 -5.04
C VAL A 38 -14.23 -7.10 -4.58
N ILE A 39 -14.79 -6.05 -5.20
CA ILE A 39 -16.11 -5.53 -4.86
C ILE A 39 -17.19 -6.59 -5.12
N ASP A 40 -17.15 -7.25 -6.28
CA ASP A 40 -18.13 -8.27 -6.67
C ASP A 40 -18.12 -9.49 -5.73
N LEU A 41 -16.93 -9.94 -5.30
CA LEU A 41 -16.81 -11.02 -4.32
C LEU A 41 -17.41 -10.63 -2.97
N PHE A 42 -17.17 -9.39 -2.53
CA PHE A 42 -17.72 -8.91 -1.26
C PHE A 42 -19.24 -8.76 -1.31
N THR A 43 -19.77 -8.15 -2.36
CA THR A 43 -21.22 -7.95 -2.52
C THR A 43 -21.98 -9.24 -2.81
N SER A 44 -21.31 -10.29 -3.32
CA SER A 44 -21.87 -11.64 -3.43
C SER A 44 -21.82 -12.46 -2.13
N GLY A 45 -21.32 -11.88 -1.03
CA GLY A 45 -21.39 -12.47 0.31
C GLY A 45 -20.09 -13.06 0.85
N VAL A 46 -19.00 -13.06 0.09
CA VAL A 46 -17.67 -13.44 0.61
C VAL A 46 -17.12 -12.27 1.41
N THR A 47 -17.34 -12.28 2.73
CA THR A 47 -16.97 -11.16 3.61
C THR A 47 -15.59 -11.31 4.25
N ASP A 48 -15.00 -12.51 4.22
CA ASP A 48 -13.64 -12.73 4.72
C ASP A 48 -12.59 -12.14 3.75
N ILE A 49 -11.78 -11.21 4.28
CA ILE A 49 -10.79 -10.46 3.49
C ILE A 49 -9.67 -11.37 3.00
N GLY A 50 -9.27 -12.36 3.81
CA GLY A 50 -8.23 -13.32 3.45
C GLY A 50 -8.65 -14.21 2.28
N GLU A 51 -9.91 -14.66 2.30
CA GLU A 51 -10.52 -15.45 1.25
C GLU A 51 -10.63 -14.67 -0.07
N ILE A 52 -11.11 -13.42 -0.02
CA ILE A 52 -11.15 -12.55 -1.21
C ILE A 52 -9.73 -12.35 -1.77
N ALA A 53 -8.74 -12.12 -0.89
CA ALA A 53 -7.36 -11.92 -1.30
C ALA A 53 -6.78 -13.15 -2.02
N ALA A 54 -7.06 -14.35 -1.51
CA ALA A 54 -6.67 -15.61 -2.13
C ALA A 54 -7.33 -15.79 -3.51
N ARG A 55 -8.64 -15.56 -3.62
CA ARG A 55 -9.39 -15.72 -4.89
C ARG A 55 -8.98 -14.71 -5.97
N VAL A 56 -8.58 -13.49 -5.59
CA VAL A 56 -8.16 -12.42 -6.51
C VAL A 56 -6.65 -12.43 -6.77
N LEU A 57 -5.87 -13.25 -6.04
CA LEU A 57 -4.41 -13.30 -6.08
C LEU A 57 -3.81 -11.90 -5.79
N THR A 58 -4.20 -11.35 -4.65
CA THR A 58 -3.72 -10.05 -4.16
C THR A 58 -3.47 -10.11 -2.65
N ARG A 59 -3.00 -9.00 -2.06
CA ARG A 59 -2.73 -8.90 -0.62
C ARG A 59 -4.03 -8.53 0.13
N PRO A 60 -4.25 -9.05 1.36
CA PRO A 60 -5.38 -8.64 2.20
C PRO A 60 -5.48 -7.12 2.39
N SER A 61 -4.33 -6.44 2.51
CA SER A 61 -4.26 -4.98 2.62
C SER A 61 -4.83 -4.25 1.40
N TYR A 62 -4.65 -4.78 0.19
CA TYR A 62 -5.23 -4.22 -1.03
C TYR A 62 -6.75 -4.42 -1.05
N VAL A 63 -7.24 -5.60 -0.67
CA VAL A 63 -8.67 -5.89 -0.56
C VAL A 63 -9.34 -4.92 0.41
N ALA A 64 -8.79 -4.79 1.62
CA ALA A 64 -9.33 -3.89 2.62
C ALA A 64 -9.33 -2.43 2.17
N THR A 65 -8.25 -1.98 1.51
CA THR A 65 -8.17 -0.61 0.96
C THR A 65 -9.26 -0.37 -0.09
N VAL A 66 -9.50 -1.33 -0.98
CA VAL A 66 -10.55 -1.25 -1.99
C VAL A 66 -11.93 -1.16 -1.34
N LEU A 67 -12.22 -2.04 -0.38
CA LEU A 67 -13.53 -2.09 0.29
C LEU A 67 -13.79 -0.86 1.16
N GLN A 68 -12.79 -0.36 1.88
CA GLN A 68 -12.88 0.90 2.63
C GLN A 68 -13.14 2.08 1.69
N SER A 69 -12.42 2.17 0.58
CA SER A 69 -12.60 3.25 -0.40
C SER A 69 -13.97 3.19 -1.09
N ALA A 70 -14.61 2.02 -1.09
CA ALA A 70 -15.96 1.81 -1.60
C ALA A 70 -17.05 1.99 -0.51
N GLY A 71 -16.68 2.27 0.74
CA GLY A 71 -17.61 2.38 1.88
C GLY A 71 -18.21 1.04 2.33
N LEU A 72 -17.67 -0.09 1.86
CA LEU A 72 -18.18 -1.44 2.12
C LEU A 72 -17.57 -2.09 3.36
N LEU A 73 -16.49 -1.53 3.89
CA LEU A 73 -15.76 -2.06 5.03
C LEU A 73 -15.38 -0.92 5.96
N ASN A 74 -15.82 -1.02 7.22
CA ASN A 74 -15.45 -0.13 8.31
C ASN A 74 -14.64 -0.91 9.35
N GLY A 75 -13.74 -0.22 10.06
CA GLY A 75 -13.02 -0.82 11.20
C GLY A 75 -11.93 -1.85 10.84
N TYR A 76 -11.57 -2.02 9.57
CA TYR A 76 -10.38 -2.79 9.23
C TYR A 76 -9.10 -1.99 9.48
N PHE A 77 -8.21 -2.53 10.29
CA PHE A 77 -6.97 -1.89 10.67
C PHE A 77 -5.81 -2.79 10.31
N ASP A 78 -5.05 -2.38 9.29
CA ASP A 78 -3.82 -3.07 8.94
C ASP A 78 -2.71 -2.60 9.89
N LEU A 79 -2.20 -3.53 10.72
CA LEU A 79 -1.15 -3.26 11.71
C LEU A 79 0.11 -2.66 11.08
N TYR A 80 0.38 -2.95 9.81
CA TYR A 80 1.58 -2.52 9.14
C TYR A 80 1.41 -1.20 8.40
N THR A 81 0.23 -0.83 7.91
CA THR A 81 0.01 0.34 7.04
C THR A 81 -0.90 1.41 7.63
N THR A 82 -1.74 1.08 8.61
CA THR A 82 -2.78 1.99 9.13
C THR A 82 -2.33 2.70 10.41
N THR A 83 -1.36 3.60 10.31
CA THR A 83 -0.88 4.37 11.51
C THR A 83 -1.47 5.78 11.62
N GLY A 84 -2.16 6.27 10.58
CA GLY A 84 -2.71 7.63 10.54
C GLY A 84 -4.20 7.73 10.84
N ARG A 85 -4.87 6.61 11.12
CA ARG A 85 -6.31 6.54 11.42
C ARG A 85 -6.52 6.04 12.85
N ASP A 86 -7.67 6.36 13.42
CA ASP A 86 -8.01 5.94 14.77
C ASP A 86 -8.35 4.44 14.77
N GLN A 87 -7.39 3.60 15.20
CA GLN A 87 -7.58 2.16 15.37
C GLN A 87 -8.16 1.84 16.75
N ASN A 88 -7.76 2.62 17.74
CA ASN A 88 -8.20 2.52 19.12
C ASN A 88 -8.12 3.91 19.78
N LEU A 89 -8.38 3.96 21.09
CA LEU A 89 -8.31 5.20 21.88
C LEU A 89 -6.95 5.91 21.75
N TYR A 90 -5.85 5.15 21.67
CA TYR A 90 -4.47 5.64 21.69
C TYR A 90 -3.99 6.17 20.34
N SER A 91 -4.53 5.65 19.23
CA SER A 91 -4.11 6.05 17.87
C SER A 91 -4.13 7.57 17.63
N ARG A 92 -5.05 8.30 18.30
CA ARG A 92 -5.14 9.76 18.20
C ARG A 92 -3.86 10.47 18.68
N PHE A 93 -3.19 9.93 19.69
CA PHE A 93 -1.97 10.52 20.27
C PHE A 93 -0.76 10.33 19.35
N PHE A 94 -0.77 9.27 18.54
CA PHE A 94 0.35 8.91 17.67
C PHE A 94 0.14 9.30 16.21
N ARG A 95 -0.90 10.09 15.93
CA ARG A 95 -1.18 10.58 14.58
C ARG A 95 -0.02 11.43 14.09
N ASN A 96 0.49 11.10 12.90
CA ASN A 96 1.63 11.78 12.26
C ASN A 96 2.95 11.72 13.04
N VAL A 97 3.06 10.88 14.07
CA VAL A 97 4.30 10.74 14.85
C VAL A 97 5.41 10.03 14.06
N LEU A 98 5.05 9.11 13.17
CA LEU A 98 6.04 8.33 12.41
C LEU A 98 6.52 9.04 11.15
N SER A 99 7.81 9.35 11.12
CA SER A 99 8.55 9.79 9.94
C SER A 99 9.92 9.12 9.90
N PHE A 100 10.34 8.70 8.71
CA PHE A 100 11.65 8.11 8.46
C PHE A 100 12.18 8.60 7.11
N ARG A 101 11.84 9.83 6.71
CA ARG A 101 12.33 10.43 5.46
C ARG A 101 13.84 10.71 5.50
N SER A 102 14.39 10.94 6.69
CA SER A 102 15.82 11.05 7.00
C SER A 102 16.09 10.50 8.40
N VAL A 103 17.37 10.37 8.76
CA VAL A 103 17.85 9.99 10.09
C VAL A 103 17.34 10.95 11.16
N GLU A 104 17.36 12.26 10.89
CA GLU A 104 16.86 13.29 11.81
C GLU A 104 15.35 13.13 12.05
N ALA A 105 14.58 12.90 10.98
CA ALA A 105 13.14 12.69 11.10
C ALA A 105 12.80 11.41 11.90
N ALA A 106 13.62 10.35 11.77
CA ALA A 106 13.48 9.15 12.58
C ALA A 106 13.79 9.42 14.07
N ARG A 107 14.83 10.20 14.37
CA ARG A 107 15.13 10.65 15.76
C ARG A 107 14.00 11.48 16.36
N GLU A 108 13.45 12.42 15.60
CA GLU A 108 12.30 13.22 16.03
C GLU A 108 11.08 12.35 16.33
N SER A 109 10.82 11.36 15.48
CA SER A 109 9.73 10.39 15.66
C SER A 109 9.92 9.58 16.94
N VAL A 110 11.11 9.01 17.16
CA VAL A 110 11.44 8.28 18.40
C VAL A 110 11.34 9.18 19.63
N ALA A 111 11.81 10.42 19.56
CA ALA A 111 11.70 11.36 20.67
C ALA A 111 10.22 11.68 21.02
N GLN A 112 9.33 11.74 20.02
CA GLN A 112 7.90 11.88 20.24
C GLN A 112 7.28 10.62 20.87
N ILE A 113 7.65 9.44 20.37
CA ILE A 113 7.21 8.14 20.93
C ILE A 113 7.64 8.02 22.39
N ASP A 114 8.89 8.34 22.71
CA ASP A 114 9.44 8.31 24.07
C ASP A 114 8.67 9.23 25.03
N ARG A 115 8.34 10.45 24.60
CA ARG A 115 7.52 11.38 25.40
C ARG A 115 6.13 10.80 25.70
N LEU A 116 5.50 10.15 24.72
CA LEU A 116 4.20 9.52 24.90
C LEU A 116 4.30 8.29 25.79
N TYR A 117 5.31 7.44 25.60
CA TYR A 117 5.59 6.29 26.47
C TYR A 117 5.71 6.72 27.93
N LYS A 118 6.57 7.71 28.23
CA LYS A 118 6.78 8.26 29.58
C LYS A 118 5.53 8.94 30.15
N HIS A 119 4.69 9.52 29.30
CA HIS A 119 3.40 10.06 29.73
C HIS A 119 2.47 8.94 30.23
N PHE A 120 2.29 7.89 29.43
CA PHE A 120 1.45 6.75 29.79
C PHE A 120 2.02 5.97 30.98
N GLU A 121 3.34 5.87 31.09
CA GLU A 121 4.01 5.33 32.28
C GLU A 121 3.63 6.09 33.55
N ARG A 122 3.73 7.43 33.53
CA ARG A 122 3.45 8.26 34.70
C ARG A 122 2.01 8.13 35.21
N ILE A 123 1.05 7.89 34.31
CA ILE A 123 -0.36 7.72 34.67
C ILE A 123 -0.75 6.25 34.90
N GLY A 124 0.21 5.32 34.86
CA GLY A 124 -0.04 3.89 35.07
C GLY A 124 -0.77 3.18 33.91
N ASP A 125 -0.80 3.79 32.73
CA ASP A 125 -1.48 3.25 31.56
C ASP A 125 -0.55 2.33 30.76
N ARG A 126 -0.70 1.02 30.96
CA ARG A 126 0.08 0.01 30.25
C ARG A 126 -0.33 -0.16 28.79
N ALA A 127 -1.60 0.07 28.46
CA ALA A 127 -2.06 -0.06 27.09
C ALA A 127 -1.54 1.09 26.21
N GLY A 128 -1.48 2.30 26.76
CA GLY A 128 -0.82 3.45 26.12
C GLY A 128 0.68 3.25 25.91
N GLN A 129 1.41 2.72 26.89
CA GLN A 129 2.82 2.34 26.75
C GLN A 129 3.03 1.32 25.63
N HIS A 130 2.25 0.24 25.65
CA HIS A 130 2.34 -0.79 24.63
C HIS A 130 2.04 -0.24 23.23
N HIS A 131 1.11 0.73 23.10
CA HIS A 131 0.88 1.37 21.82
C HIS A 131 2.11 2.15 21.33
N ALA A 132 2.87 2.79 22.22
CA ALA A 132 4.13 3.44 21.87
C ALA A 132 5.17 2.45 21.33
N GLU A 133 5.30 1.28 21.97
CA GLU A 133 6.17 0.19 21.52
C GLU A 133 5.78 -0.32 20.12
N VAL A 134 4.49 -0.57 19.90
CA VAL A 134 3.95 -0.98 18.60
C VAL A 134 4.24 0.08 17.52
N MET A 135 4.15 1.36 17.87
CA MET A 135 4.49 2.45 16.95
C MET A 135 5.97 2.46 16.59
N ALA A 136 6.88 2.29 17.56
CA ALA A 136 8.31 2.18 17.29
C ALA A 136 8.64 0.95 16.41
N LEU A 137 8.05 -0.21 16.70
CA LEU A 137 8.20 -1.43 15.89
C LEU A 137 7.71 -1.22 14.46
N THR A 138 6.58 -0.52 14.30
CA THR A 138 6.04 -0.17 12.98
C THR A 138 6.99 0.74 12.21
N GLY A 139 7.55 1.77 12.87
CA GLY A 139 8.58 2.64 12.31
C GLY A 139 9.81 1.88 11.83
N ARG A 140 10.38 1.02 12.70
CA ARG A 140 11.51 0.14 12.39
C ARG A 140 11.24 -0.70 11.14
N ASN A 141 10.13 -1.43 11.12
CA ASN A 141 9.83 -2.37 10.04
C ASN A 141 9.62 -1.64 8.71
N ARG A 142 8.93 -0.49 8.72
CA ARG A 142 8.72 0.33 7.52
C ARG A 142 9.99 0.93 6.96
N ALA A 143 10.85 1.48 7.81
CA ALA A 143 12.14 2.01 7.39
C ALA A 143 12.99 0.89 6.77
N ARG A 144 13.10 -0.25 7.45
CA ARG A 144 13.89 -1.40 6.98
C ARG A 144 13.41 -1.94 5.63
N TRP A 145 12.10 -2.16 5.45
CA TRP A 145 11.55 -2.63 4.15
C TRP A 145 11.64 -1.59 3.03
N SER A 146 11.88 -0.32 3.37
CA SER A 146 12.13 0.76 2.41
C SER A 146 13.62 0.98 2.13
N GLY A 147 14.51 0.10 2.62
CA GLY A 147 15.96 0.20 2.43
C GLY A 147 16.66 1.22 3.34
N LYS A 148 15.94 1.83 4.28
CA LYS A 148 16.41 2.89 5.18
C LYS A 148 16.96 2.32 6.48
N GLN A 149 18.12 1.67 6.38
CA GLN A 149 18.69 0.89 7.50
C GLN A 149 19.15 1.78 8.66
N GLU A 150 19.70 2.96 8.37
CA GLU A 150 20.15 3.89 9.41
C GLU A 150 18.97 4.44 10.22
N GLU A 151 17.88 4.82 9.55
CA GLU A 151 16.64 5.23 10.21
C GLU A 151 16.02 4.08 11.00
N ALA A 152 16.01 2.86 10.45
CA ALA A 152 15.49 1.69 11.14
C ALA A 152 16.25 1.39 12.45
N LYS A 153 17.58 1.58 12.45
CA LYS A 153 18.42 1.37 13.63
C LYS A 153 18.03 2.28 14.79
N ILE A 154 17.62 3.52 14.52
CA ILE A 154 17.18 4.46 15.56
C ILE A 154 15.94 3.94 16.32
N PHE A 155 14.96 3.40 15.59
CA PHE A 155 13.78 2.78 16.21
C PHE A 155 14.15 1.50 16.96
N GLU A 156 15.06 0.70 16.42
CA GLU A 156 15.56 -0.53 17.03
C GLU A 156 16.31 -0.27 18.34
N GLU A 157 17.20 0.71 18.38
CA GLU A 157 17.92 1.12 19.59
C GLU A 157 16.95 1.57 20.69
N TRP A 158 15.87 2.28 20.35
CA TRP A 158 14.85 2.64 21.34
C TRP A 158 14.10 1.41 21.89
N LEU A 159 13.72 0.48 21.01
CA LEU A 159 13.04 -0.78 21.38
C LEU A 159 13.91 -1.72 22.23
N PHE A 160 15.23 -1.69 22.08
CA PHE A 160 16.11 -2.51 22.92
C PHE A 160 16.22 -1.98 24.36
N ASN A 161 15.92 -0.70 24.56
CA ASN A 161 16.09 -0.02 25.86
C ASN A 161 14.78 0.09 26.66
N HIS A 162 13.66 -0.43 26.14
CA HIS A 162 12.33 -0.39 26.75
C HIS A 162 11.65 -1.76 26.63
#